data_AF-A0A2K5K8H8-F1
#
_entry.id   AF-A0A2K5K8H8-F1
#
_cell.length_a   1.000
_cell.length_b   1.000
_cell.length_c   1.000
_cell.angle_alpha   90.00
_cell.angle_beta   90.00
_cell.angle_gamma   90.00
#
_symmetry.space_group_name_H-M   'P 1'
#
loop_
_entity.id
_entity.type
_entity.pdbx_description
1 polymer ?
#
loop_
_entity_poly.entity_id
_entity_poly.type
_entity_poly.pdbx_seq_one_letter_code
_entity_poly.pdbx_strand_id
1 'polypeptide(L)' 'MRTFLFLFAVLFFLTPAKNAFFDEKCDKLRGTCKNNCGKNEELTSLCQKSLKCCRTIQPCGNITD' A
#
# COMPACT_ATOMS: atom_id res chain seq x y z
N MET A 1 -24.57 -19.01 21.03
CA MET A 1 -24.06 -19.36 19.68
C MET A 1 -24.32 -18.28 18.63
N ARG A 2 -25.52 -17.68 18.55
CA ARG A 2 -25.82 -16.60 17.58
C ARG A 2 -24.94 -15.34 17.71
N THR A 3 -24.67 -14.87 18.93
CA THR A 3 -23.88 -13.64 19.19
C THR A 3 -22.43 -13.72 18.70
N PHE A 4 -21.80 -14.89 18.78
CA PHE A 4 -20.44 -15.11 18.27
C PHE A 4 -20.37 -15.00 16.73
N LEU A 5 -21.41 -15.45 16.03
CA LEU A 5 -21.50 -15.32 14.57
C LEU A 5 -21.63 -13.84 14.14
N PHE A 6 -22.41 -13.05 14.88
CA PHE A 6 -22.53 -11.61 14.64
C PHE A 6 -21.22 -10.87 14.89
N LEU A 7 -20.51 -11.20 15.98
CA LEU A 7 -19.18 -10.63 16.25
C LEU A 7 -18.16 -10.97 15.15
N PHE A 8 -18.14 -12.22 14.69
CA PHE A 8 -17.26 -12.65 13.60
C PHE A 8 -17.56 -11.91 12.29
N ALA A 9 -18.84 -11.79 11.91
CA ALA A 9 -19.22 -11.07 10.70
C ALA A 9 -18.73 -9.61 10.76
N VAL A 10 -18.96 -8.89 11.87
CA VAL A 10 -18.52 -7.51 12.03
C VAL A 10 -17.00 -7.38 11.92
N LEU A 11 -16.23 -8.27 12.56
CA LEU A 11 -14.76 -8.28 12.49
C LEU A 11 -14.24 -8.56 11.07
N PHE A 12 -14.88 -9.48 10.34
CA PHE A 12 -14.56 -9.79 8.94
C PHE A 12 -14.94 -8.69 7.96
N PHE A 13 -15.95 -7.86 8.25
CA PHE A 13 -16.32 -6.69 7.45
C PHE A 13 -15.50 -5.43 7.78
N LEU A 14 -14.84 -5.37 8.94
CA LEU A 14 -13.93 -4.27 9.32
C LEU A 14 -12.51 -4.44 8.75
N THR A 15 -12.07 -5.67 8.50
CA THR A 15 -10.75 -5.98 7.92
C THR A 15 -10.54 -5.57 6.44
N PRO A 16 -11.53 -5.56 5.53
CA PRO A 16 -11.33 -5.21 4.12
C PRO A 16 -11.05 -3.71 3.94
N ALA A 17 -11.51 -2.86 4.86
CA ALA A 17 -11.36 -1.40 4.74
C ALA A 17 -9.91 -0.94 4.90
N LYS A 18 -9.14 -1.58 5.81
CA LYS A 18 -7.71 -1.25 5.97
C LYS A 18 -6.89 -1.65 4.75
N ASN A 19 -7.31 -2.68 4.03
CA ASN A 19 -6.57 -3.19 2.90
C ASN A 19 -6.58 -2.18 1.74
N ALA A 20 -7.74 -1.66 1.34
CA ALA A 20 -7.84 -0.71 0.21
C ALA A 20 -7.10 0.62 0.46
N PHE A 21 -7.00 1.04 1.72
CA PHE A 21 -6.38 2.30 2.12
C PHE A 21 -4.87 2.37 1.80
N PHE A 22 -4.15 1.26 1.92
CA PHE A 22 -2.70 1.24 1.68
C PHE A 22 -2.36 1.38 0.19
N ASP A 23 -3.15 0.76 -0.67
CA ASP A 23 -2.96 0.84 -2.12
C ASP A 23 -3.30 2.25 -2.62
N GLU A 24 -4.38 2.86 -2.13
CA GLU A 24 -4.73 4.26 -2.45
C GLU A 24 -3.65 5.25 -1.99
N LYS A 25 -3.06 5.04 -0.81
CA LYS A 25 -1.96 5.88 -0.33
C LYS A 25 -0.72 5.75 -1.22
N CYS A 26 -0.42 4.53 -1.70
CA CYS A 26 0.69 4.30 -2.63
C CYS A 26 0.46 5.01 -3.97
N ASP A 27 -0.76 4.91 -4.50
CA ASP A 27 -1.17 5.55 -5.75
C ASP A 27 -1.08 7.08 -5.65
N LYS A 28 -1.53 7.67 -4.55
CA LYS A 28 -1.40 9.11 -4.26
C LYS A 28 0.05 9.60 -4.25
N LEU A 29 1.01 8.75 -3.90
CA LEU A 29 2.45 9.06 -3.92
C LEU A 29 3.08 8.84 -5.31
N ARG A 30 2.28 8.50 -6.33
CA ARG A 30 2.72 8.05 -7.66
C ARG A 30 3.64 6.83 -7.57
N GLY A 31 3.40 5.99 -6.57
CA GLY A 31 4.10 4.72 -6.38
C GLY A 31 3.35 3.55 -7.03
N THR A 32 4.02 2.43 -7.18
CA THR A 32 3.42 1.16 -7.63
C THR A 32 3.66 0.06 -6.60
N CYS A 33 2.64 -0.75 -6.34
CA CYS A 33 2.75 -1.90 -5.44
C CYS A 33 3.43 -3.08 -6.14
N LYS A 34 4.59 -3.52 -5.63
CA LYS A 34 5.44 -4.56 -6.22
C LYS A 34 5.99 -5.48 -5.14
N ASN A 35 6.44 -6.67 -5.50
CA ASN A 35 7.08 -7.55 -4.51
C ASN A 35 8.47 -7.02 -4.08
N ASN A 36 9.18 -6.37 -5.01
CA ASN A 36 10.45 -5.72 -4.73
C ASN A 36 10.60 -4.43 -5.57
N CYS A 37 11.29 -3.43 -5.02
CA CYS A 37 11.57 -2.18 -5.73
C CYS A 37 12.79 -2.33 -6.64
N GLY A 38 12.78 -1.61 -7.77
CA GLY A 38 13.91 -1.55 -8.69
C GLY A 38 15.09 -0.72 -8.15
N LYS A 39 16.20 -0.68 -8.90
CA LYS A 39 17.40 0.08 -8.52
C LYS A 39 17.18 1.60 -8.44
N ASN A 40 16.29 2.13 -9.29
CA ASN A 40 15.94 3.56 -9.33
C ASN A 40 14.60 3.83 -8.63
N GLU A 41 14.21 2.96 -7.69
CA GLU A 41 12.95 3.06 -6.96
C GLU A 41 13.19 2.96 -5.46
N GLU A 42 12.49 3.80 -4.70
CA GLU A 42 12.53 3.78 -3.24
C GLU A 42 11.30 3.07 -2.66
N LEU A 43 11.51 2.38 -1.54
CA LEU A 43 10.42 1.86 -0.71
C LEU A 43 9.86 3.01 0.13
N THR A 44 8.62 3.42 -0.14
CA THR A 44 7.96 4.52 0.60
C THR A 44 6.94 4.02 1.63
N SER A 45 6.29 2.88 1.36
CA SER A 45 5.31 2.28 2.26
C SER A 45 5.06 0.81 1.91
N LEU A 46 4.17 0.16 2.66
CA LEU A 46 3.64 -1.17 2.34
C LEU A 46 2.27 -1.04 1.68
N CYS A 47 1.98 -1.97 0.77
CA CYS A 47 0.70 -2.18 0.12
C CYS A 47 0.01 -3.43 0.68
N GLN A 48 -1.17 -3.77 0.14
CA GLN A 48 -1.82 -5.05 0.46
C GLN A 48 -0.93 -6.26 0.20
N LYS A 49 -1.26 -7.39 0.85
CA LYS A 49 -0.63 -8.70 0.63
C LYS A 49 0.90 -8.66 0.82
N SER A 50 1.38 -7.81 1.71
CA SER A 50 2.81 -7.60 1.99
C SER A 50 3.63 -7.11 0.79
N LEU A 51 2.97 -6.52 -0.21
CA LEU A 51 3.65 -5.85 -1.30
C LEU A 51 4.28 -4.54 -0.81
N LYS A 52 5.28 -4.08 -1.53
CA LYS A 52 6.04 -2.85 -1.29
C LYS A 52 5.53 -1.76 -2.21
N CYS A 53 5.27 -0.57 -1.67
CA CYS A 53 5.03 0.61 -2.49
C CYS A 53 6.38 1.17 -2.95
N CYS A 54 6.64 1.07 -4.25
CA CYS A 54 7.87 1.50 -4.88
C CYS A 54 7.63 2.77 -5.70
N ARG A 55 8.37 3.83 -5.40
CA ARG A 55 8.27 5.11 -6.10
C ARG A 55 9.54 5.36 -6.90
N THR A 56 9.41 5.76 -8.17
CA THR A 56 10.58 6.12 -8.99
C THR A 56 11.27 7.33 -8.38
N ILE A 57 12.54 7.15 -8.02
CA ILE A 57 13.37 8.22 -7.51
C ILE A 57 13.96 8.93 -8.73
N GLN A 58 13.77 10.24 -8.79
CA GLN A 58 14.46 11.04 -9.79
C GLN A 58 15.94 11.12 -9.39
N PRO A 59 16.89 10.87 -10.30
CA PRO A 59 18.31 10.99 -9.98
C PRO A 59 18.58 12.41 -9.48
N CYS A 60 19.33 12.52 -8.38
CA CYS A 60 19.67 13.78 -7.78
C CYS A 60 20.63 14.51 -8.73
N GLY A 61 20.10 15.48 -9.46
CA GLY A 61 20.82 16.37 -10.35
C GLY A 61 19.89 17.52 -10.67
N ASN A 62 20.36 18.76 -10.51
CA ASN A 62 19.61 19.96 -10.91
C ASN A 62 19.22 19.83 -12.38
N ILE A 63 17.98 19.41 -12.63
CA ILE A 63 17.32 19.73 -13.90
C ILE A 63 16.94 21.19 -13.71
N THR A 64 17.85 22.04 -14.16
CA THR A 64 17.62 23.46 -14.39
C THR A 64 16.54 23.51 -15.46
N ASP A 65 15.32 23.86 -15.06
CA ASP A 65 14.40 24.63 -15.90
C ASP A 65 14.52 26.09 -15.45
#